data_AF-A0AAN4UTP8-F1
#
_entry.id   AF-A0AAN4UTP8-F1
#
_cell.length_a   1.000
_cell.length_b   1.000
_cell.length_c   1.000
_cell.angle_alpha   90.00
_cell.angle_beta   90.00
_cell.angle_gamma   90.00
#
_symmetry.space_group_name_H-M   'P 1'
#
loop_
_entity.id
_entity.type
_entity.pdbx_description
1 polymer ?
#
loop_
_entity_poly.entity_id
_entity_poly.type
_entity_poly.pdbx_seq_one_letter_code
_entity_poly.pdbx_strand_id
1 'polypeptide(L)'
;MRKVRNAVLYAALALGANLVPGQAAWSGAPNLAQVSALRQGDMRKLEFHTAPRPVPDIAFQDAAGAPHRLSDYRGRYLVVNFWATWCAPCRKEMPTLDRLQAQMGGAKLQVLPIATIRNRLPAIQRFYKEDGIKRLPILIDPKAELARRMGVMGLPVTVIVNPDGQEIARLIGEANWSGPDARAVLGALIGPGGDDAGDDAGDGAAAGDAD
;
A
#
# COMPACT_ATOMS: atom_id res chain seq x y z
N MET A 1 22.64 65.30 34.15
CA MET A 1 23.60 64.80 33.15
C MET A 1 23.11 63.46 32.62
N ARG A 2 23.18 63.28 31.29
CA ARG A 2 22.83 62.07 30.50
C ARG A 2 23.35 60.78 31.16
N LYS A 3 22.68 59.64 31.05
CA LYS A 3 22.79 58.71 29.91
C LYS A 3 21.63 57.71 29.87
N VAL A 4 21.40 57.22 28.66
CA VAL A 4 20.20 56.58 28.11
C VAL A 4 20.50 55.11 27.78
N ARG A 5 19.47 54.26 27.89
CA ARG A 5 19.19 52.96 27.21
C ARG A 5 20.14 51.77 27.39
N ASN A 6 19.50 50.61 27.66
CA ASN A 6 19.58 49.32 26.94
C ASN A 6 18.52 48.41 27.61
N ALA A 7 17.33 48.14 27.02
CA ALA A 7 17.00 47.15 25.98
C ALA A 7 17.42 45.71 26.35
N VAL A 8 16.59 44.73 25.93
CA VAL A 8 16.76 43.24 25.96
C VAL A 8 16.01 42.59 27.16
N LEU A 9 15.08 41.64 27.04
CA LEU A 9 14.48 40.87 25.93
C LEU A 9 13.14 40.29 26.43
N TYR A 10 12.13 40.28 25.56
CA TYR A 10 10.92 39.50 25.72
C TYR A 10 11.27 38.00 25.71
N ALA A 11 11.08 37.30 26.82
CA ALA A 11 11.04 35.84 26.85
C ALA A 11 9.69 35.37 26.30
N ALA A 12 9.54 35.38 24.98
CA ALA A 12 8.48 34.66 24.32
C ALA A 12 8.82 33.17 24.39
N LEU A 13 8.19 32.46 25.33
CA LEU A 13 8.08 31.00 25.31
C LEU A 13 7.24 30.61 24.08
N ALA A 14 7.91 30.55 22.92
CA ALA A 14 7.42 29.76 21.82
C ALA A 14 7.48 28.30 22.29
N LEU A 15 6.33 27.77 22.72
CA LEU A 15 6.05 26.35 22.67
C LEU A 15 6.04 25.96 21.18
N GLY A 16 7.22 25.90 20.59
CA GLY A 16 7.43 25.22 19.33
C GLY A 16 7.08 23.77 19.58
N ALA A 17 5.94 23.33 19.06
CA ALA A 17 5.71 21.92 18.82
C ALA A 17 6.93 21.43 18.04
N ASN A 18 7.75 20.60 18.68
CA ASN A 18 8.79 19.85 17.99
C ASN A 18 8.05 18.96 16.99
N LEU A 19 7.86 19.47 15.77
CA LEU A 19 7.56 18.64 14.62
C LEU A 19 8.80 17.81 14.39
N VAL A 20 8.86 16.65 15.04
CA VAL A 20 9.84 15.62 14.69
C VAL A 20 9.58 15.30 13.21
N PRO A 21 10.53 15.60 12.29
CA PRO A 21 10.39 15.15 10.92
C PRO A 21 10.40 13.62 10.96
N GLY A 22 9.28 12.98 10.57
CA GLY A 22 9.19 11.52 10.52
C GLY A 22 8.10 10.86 11.36
N GLN A 23 7.27 11.61 12.09
CA GLN A 23 6.03 11.05 12.64
C GLN A 23 4.92 11.07 11.58
N ALA A 24 4.53 9.87 11.16
CA ALA A 24 3.42 9.62 10.26
C ALA A 24 2.13 10.27 10.78
N ALA A 25 1.58 11.22 10.02
CA ALA A 25 0.47 12.08 10.43
C ALA A 25 -0.93 11.46 10.17
N TRP A 26 -1.09 10.16 10.42
CA TRP A 26 -2.40 9.49 10.36
C TRP A 26 -2.70 8.72 11.65
N SER A 27 -3.98 8.44 11.90
CA SER A 27 -4.40 7.77 13.13
C SER A 27 -3.82 6.36 13.23
N GLY A 28 -3.20 6.04 14.38
CA GLY A 28 -2.62 4.71 14.63
C GLY A 28 -1.39 4.39 13.78
N ALA A 29 -0.71 5.41 13.23
CA ALA A 29 0.42 5.17 12.36
C ALA A 29 1.61 4.50 13.07
N PRO A 30 2.27 3.53 12.41
CA PRO A 30 3.50 2.92 12.91
C PRO A 30 4.69 3.89 12.80
N ASN A 31 5.78 3.57 13.49
CA ASN A 31 7.05 4.30 13.32
C ASN A 31 7.68 3.95 11.96
N LEU A 32 7.53 4.85 10.97
CA LEU A 32 8.03 4.62 9.61
C LEU A 32 9.55 4.51 9.52
N ALA A 33 10.32 5.09 10.44
CA ALA A 33 11.76 4.89 10.46
C ALA A 33 12.11 3.44 10.81
N GLN A 34 11.40 2.84 11.76
CA GLN A 34 11.56 1.42 12.11
C GLN A 34 11.09 0.51 10.97
N VAL A 35 9.92 0.76 10.39
CA VAL A 35 9.42 0.01 9.24
C VAL A 35 10.39 0.09 8.06
N SER A 36 10.93 1.28 7.78
CA SER A 36 11.91 1.50 6.71
C SER A 36 13.21 0.72 6.91
N ALA A 37 13.61 0.49 8.16
CA ALA A 37 14.80 -0.30 8.49
C ALA A 37 14.62 -1.81 8.21
N LEU A 38 13.38 -2.30 8.08
CA LEU A 38 13.10 -3.70 7.74
C LEU A 38 13.28 -4.01 6.25
N ARG A 39 13.49 -2.99 5.41
CA ARG A 39 13.60 -3.15 3.95
C ARG A 39 14.82 -3.97 3.56
N GLN A 40 14.56 -5.19 3.09
CA GLN A 40 15.55 -6.14 2.57
C GLN A 40 15.16 -6.61 1.17
N GLY A 41 16.07 -7.27 0.47
CA GLY A 41 15.83 -7.77 -0.88
C GLY A 41 15.27 -6.70 -1.83
N ASP A 42 14.17 -7.03 -2.52
CA ASP A 42 13.47 -6.10 -3.41
C ASP A 42 12.87 -4.90 -2.68
N MET A 43 12.52 -5.03 -1.40
CA MET A 43 11.91 -3.94 -0.61
C MET A 43 12.88 -2.79 -0.36
N ARG A 44 14.18 -2.94 -0.64
CA ARG A 44 15.12 -1.80 -0.65
C ARG A 44 14.74 -0.72 -1.66
N LYS A 45 14.01 -1.08 -2.74
CA LYS A 45 13.45 -0.15 -3.74
C LYS A 45 12.19 0.57 -3.25
N LEU A 46 11.58 0.16 -2.14
CA LEU A 46 10.40 0.81 -1.58
C LEU A 46 10.82 2.08 -0.85
N GLU A 47 10.53 3.23 -1.42
CA GLU A 47 10.83 4.54 -0.85
C GLU A 47 9.64 5.04 -0.01
N PHE A 48 9.89 5.30 1.27
CA PHE A 48 8.91 5.93 2.16
C PHE A 48 8.95 7.45 2.01
N HIS A 49 7.78 8.06 1.94
CA HIS A 49 7.67 9.52 1.93
C HIS A 49 7.97 10.08 3.32
N THR A 50 8.64 11.23 3.36
CA THR A 50 8.85 11.98 4.61
C THR A 50 7.55 12.49 5.21
N ALA A 51 6.55 12.75 4.36
CA ALA A 51 5.18 13.08 4.75
C ALA A 51 4.19 12.38 3.81
N PRO A 52 3.03 11.90 4.32
CA PRO A 52 1.98 11.32 3.50
C PRO A 52 1.52 12.28 2.41
N ARG A 53 1.20 11.75 1.23
CA ARG A 53 0.72 12.54 0.09
C ARG A 53 -0.73 12.17 -0.23
N PRO A 54 -1.65 13.12 -0.37
CA PRO A 54 -3.02 12.79 -0.77
C PRO A 54 -3.04 12.13 -2.15
N VAL A 55 -3.86 11.08 -2.31
CA VAL A 55 -4.10 10.45 -3.61
C VAL A 55 -5.28 11.14 -4.31
N PRO A 56 -5.30 11.22 -5.65
CA PRO A 56 -6.39 11.84 -6.38
C PRO A 56 -7.62 10.95 -6.34
N ASP A 57 -8.80 11.56 -6.22
CA ASP A 57 -10.07 10.85 -6.28
C ASP A 57 -10.53 10.70 -7.74
N ILE A 58 -9.89 9.78 -8.46
CA ILE A 58 -10.14 9.51 -9.88
C ILE A 58 -10.74 8.11 -10.02
N ALA A 59 -11.81 8.04 -10.81
CA ALA A 59 -12.46 6.78 -11.10
C ALA A 59 -11.61 5.91 -12.03
N PHE A 60 -11.49 4.64 -11.66
CA PHE A 60 -11.11 3.52 -12.52
C PHE A 60 -12.32 2.57 -12.62
N GLN A 61 -12.19 1.46 -13.34
CA GLN A 61 -13.30 0.55 -13.61
C GLN A 61 -12.93 -0.89 -13.32
N ASP A 62 -13.90 -1.72 -12.94
CA ASP A 62 -13.72 -3.17 -12.90
C ASP A 62 -13.97 -3.82 -14.26
N ALA A 63 -13.90 -5.15 -14.32
CA ALA A 63 -14.18 -5.93 -15.53
C ALA A 63 -15.61 -5.79 -16.07
N ALA A 64 -16.58 -5.39 -15.23
CA ALA A 64 -17.96 -5.13 -15.65
C ALA A 64 -18.16 -3.67 -16.11
N GLY A 65 -17.13 -2.83 -16.00
CA GLY A 65 -17.19 -1.41 -16.30
C GLY A 65 -17.78 -0.56 -15.16
N ALA A 66 -18.02 -1.15 -13.98
CA ALA A 66 -18.50 -0.39 -12.84
C ALA A 66 -17.37 0.52 -12.31
N PRO A 67 -17.68 1.77 -11.94
CA PRO A 67 -16.67 2.70 -11.47
C PRO A 67 -16.24 2.38 -10.03
N HIS A 68 -14.94 2.53 -9.77
CA HIS A 68 -14.30 2.41 -8.45
C HIS A 68 -13.35 3.58 -8.25
N ARG A 69 -13.07 3.92 -6.99
CA ARG A 69 -12.13 4.97 -6.57
C ARG A 69 -11.27 4.46 -5.43
N LEU A 70 -10.08 5.03 -5.23
CA LEU A 70 -9.25 4.68 -4.08
C LEU A 70 -9.93 5.04 -2.74
N SER A 71 -10.79 6.07 -2.76
CA SER A 71 -11.59 6.49 -1.60
C SER A 71 -12.61 5.44 -1.14
N ASP A 72 -13.05 4.53 -2.03
CA ASP A 72 -13.95 3.42 -1.70
C ASP A 72 -13.28 2.38 -0.78
N TYR A 73 -11.95 2.44 -0.64
CA TYR A 73 -11.16 1.51 0.15
C TYR A 73 -10.58 2.10 1.44
N ARG A 74 -11.01 3.31 1.84
CA ARG A 74 -10.61 3.91 3.13
C ARG A 74 -10.82 2.96 4.31
N GLY A 75 -10.00 3.15 5.35
CA GLY A 75 -9.92 2.24 6.49
C GLY A 75 -8.99 1.04 6.29
N ARG A 76 -8.44 0.86 5.08
CA ARG A 76 -7.50 -0.22 4.73
C ARG A 76 -6.18 0.34 4.23
N TYR A 77 -5.10 -0.37 4.49
CA TYR A 77 -3.89 -0.21 3.71
C TYR A 77 -4.12 -0.74 2.28
N LEU A 78 -3.65 0.00 1.27
CA LEU A 78 -3.76 -0.42 -0.12
C LEU A 78 -2.38 -0.64 -0.72
N VAL A 79 -2.20 -1.78 -1.37
CA VAL A 79 -1.07 -2.04 -2.27
C VAL A 79 -1.58 -1.81 -3.69
N VAL A 80 -1.43 -0.60 -4.20
CA VAL A 80 -1.94 -0.21 -5.52
C VAL A 80 -0.83 -0.39 -6.53
N ASN A 81 -0.99 -1.38 -7.41
CA ASN A 81 0.00 -1.73 -8.43
C ASN A 81 -0.47 -1.24 -9.80
N PHE A 82 0.32 -0.41 -10.46
CA PHE A 82 0.08 0.02 -11.83
C PHE A 82 0.83 -0.89 -12.78
N TRP A 83 0.10 -1.51 -13.71
CA TRP A 83 0.65 -2.53 -14.59
C TRP A 83 0.03 -2.55 -15.98
N ALA A 84 0.62 -3.32 -16.89
CA ALA A 84 0.05 -3.60 -18.20
C ALA A 84 0.41 -5.00 -18.69
N THR A 85 -0.44 -5.59 -19.54
CA THR A 85 -0.23 -6.94 -20.11
C THR A 85 0.97 -7.03 -21.06
N TRP A 86 1.40 -5.93 -21.66
CA TRP A 86 2.59 -5.87 -22.51
C TRP A 86 3.89 -5.64 -21.72
N CYS A 87 3.79 -5.30 -20.43
CA CYS A 87 4.93 -5.05 -19.56
C CYS A 87 5.43 -6.37 -18.97
N ALA A 88 6.54 -6.89 -19.50
CA ALA A 88 7.15 -8.15 -19.02
C ALA A 88 7.44 -8.17 -17.51
N PRO A 89 8.09 -7.15 -16.90
CA PRO A 89 8.34 -7.18 -15.46
C PRO A 89 7.05 -7.15 -14.63
N CYS A 90 6.03 -6.42 -15.11
CA CYS A 90 4.72 -6.40 -14.48
C CYS A 90 4.08 -7.79 -14.43
N ARG A 91 4.10 -8.52 -15.55
CA ARG A 91 3.57 -9.88 -15.62
C ARG A 91 4.27 -10.82 -14.63
N LYS A 92 5.59 -10.67 -14.47
CA LYS A 92 6.41 -11.50 -13.58
C LYS A 92 6.05 -11.30 -12.10
N GLU A 93 5.71 -10.09 -11.67
CA GLU A 93 5.36 -9.84 -10.25
C GLU A 93 3.89 -10.14 -9.90
N MET A 94 2.96 -10.14 -10.85
CA MET A 94 1.52 -10.35 -10.61
C MET A 94 1.20 -11.63 -9.82
N PRO A 95 1.80 -12.81 -10.07
CA PRO A 95 1.58 -13.99 -9.23
C PRO A 95 2.03 -13.81 -7.77
N THR A 96 3.01 -12.94 -7.51
CA THR A 96 3.46 -12.62 -6.15
C THR A 96 2.48 -11.70 -5.44
N LEU A 97 1.85 -10.76 -6.16
CA LEU A 97 0.77 -9.91 -5.66
C LEU A 97 -0.48 -10.74 -5.35
N ASP A 98 -0.80 -11.74 -6.18
CA ASP A 98 -1.92 -12.66 -5.95
C ASP A 98 -1.75 -13.46 -4.66
N ARG A 99 -0.53 -13.98 -4.44
CA ARG A 99 -0.17 -14.65 -3.18
C ARG A 99 -0.16 -13.69 -1.99
N LEU A 100 0.30 -12.45 -2.15
CA LEU A 100 0.21 -11.44 -1.09
C LEU A 100 -1.25 -11.22 -0.69
N GLN A 101 -2.15 -11.05 -1.65
CA GLN A 101 -3.59 -10.92 -1.37
C GLN A 101 -4.14 -12.16 -0.66
N ALA A 102 -3.67 -13.36 -1.01
CA ALA A 102 -4.07 -14.59 -0.32
C ALA A 102 -3.58 -14.65 1.13
N GLN A 103 -2.38 -14.11 1.41
CA GLN A 103 -1.72 -14.22 2.71
C GLN A 103 -2.10 -13.09 3.68
N MET A 104 -2.29 -11.88 3.18
CA MET A 104 -2.45 -10.67 4.01
C MET A 104 -3.69 -9.85 3.64
N GLY A 105 -4.40 -10.21 2.58
CA GLY A 105 -5.61 -9.50 2.16
C GLY A 105 -6.76 -9.69 3.14
N GLY A 106 -7.57 -8.67 3.35
CA GLY A 106 -8.73 -8.74 4.23
C GLY A 106 -9.20 -7.38 4.72
N ALA A 107 -9.63 -7.33 5.99
CA ALA A 107 -10.21 -6.13 6.60
C ALA A 107 -9.23 -4.96 6.75
N LYS A 108 -7.91 -5.23 6.79
CA LYS A 108 -6.87 -4.21 7.01
C LYS A 108 -5.99 -3.93 5.79
N LEU A 109 -5.93 -4.84 4.82
CA LEU A 109 -5.12 -4.66 3.60
C LEU A 109 -5.86 -5.15 2.35
N GLN A 110 -5.71 -4.41 1.26
CA GLN A 110 -6.22 -4.78 -0.05
C GLN A 110 -5.14 -4.55 -1.13
N VAL A 111 -4.92 -5.55 -1.97
CA VAL A 111 -4.08 -5.44 -3.18
C VAL A 111 -4.97 -5.07 -4.37
N LEU A 112 -4.59 -4.00 -5.06
CA LEU A 112 -5.34 -3.40 -6.17
C LEU A 112 -4.45 -3.26 -7.41
N PRO A 113 -4.37 -4.27 -8.28
CA PRO A 113 -3.64 -4.15 -9.55
C PRO A 113 -4.49 -3.42 -10.58
N ILE A 114 -4.14 -2.18 -10.89
CA ILE A 114 -4.82 -1.31 -11.82
C ILE A 114 -4.10 -1.35 -13.17
N ALA A 115 -4.72 -2.03 -14.13
CA ALA A 115 -4.27 -2.08 -15.51
C ALA A 115 -4.37 -0.68 -16.16
N THR A 116 -3.24 -0.14 -16.60
CA THR A 116 -3.16 1.22 -17.16
C THR A 116 -2.35 1.23 -18.47
N ILE A 117 -2.15 2.40 -19.06
CA ILE A 117 -1.31 2.66 -20.24
C ILE A 117 -1.54 1.61 -21.34
N ARG A 118 -2.68 1.72 -22.03
CA ARG A 118 -3.12 0.81 -23.12
C ARG A 118 -3.20 -0.64 -22.65
N ASN A 119 -4.33 -1.01 -22.03
CA ASN A 119 -4.61 -2.39 -21.67
C ASN A 119 -6.07 -2.73 -21.98
N ARG A 120 -6.30 -3.81 -22.73
CA ARG A 120 -7.66 -4.23 -23.14
C ARG A 120 -8.14 -5.37 -22.25
N LEU A 121 -9.40 -5.31 -21.82
CA LEU A 121 -10.00 -6.32 -20.93
C LEU A 121 -9.79 -7.78 -21.39
N PRO A 122 -9.96 -8.15 -22.68
CA PRO A 122 -9.72 -9.53 -23.11
C PRO A 122 -8.27 -10.01 -22.95
N ALA A 123 -7.29 -9.11 -23.04
CA ALA A 123 -5.89 -9.45 -22.80
C ALA A 123 -5.63 -9.66 -21.30
N ILE A 124 -6.25 -8.85 -20.44
CA ILE A 124 -6.15 -8.98 -18.98
C ILE A 124 -6.77 -10.30 -18.53
N GLN A 125 -8.00 -10.60 -18.96
CA GLN A 125 -8.69 -11.84 -18.61
C GLN A 125 -7.91 -13.08 -19.05
N ARG A 126 -7.31 -13.03 -20.24
CA ARG A 126 -6.45 -14.11 -20.74
C ARG A 126 -5.22 -14.30 -19.86
N PHE A 127 -4.52 -13.21 -19.54
CA PHE A 127 -3.38 -13.25 -18.62
C PHE A 127 -3.77 -13.83 -17.26
N TYR A 128 -4.88 -13.37 -16.66
CA TYR A 128 -5.36 -13.89 -15.37
C TYR A 128 -5.60 -15.40 -15.43
N LYS A 129 -6.20 -15.89 -16.53
CA LYS A 129 -6.45 -17.31 -16.74
C LYS A 129 -5.16 -18.12 -16.93
N GLU A 130 -4.25 -17.64 -17.76
CA GLU A 130 -3.00 -18.33 -18.12
C GLU A 130 -2.02 -18.38 -16.95
N ASP A 131 -1.86 -17.28 -16.22
CA ASP A 131 -0.92 -17.15 -15.10
C ASP A 131 -1.57 -17.47 -13.74
N GLY A 132 -2.84 -17.94 -13.76
CA GLY A 132 -3.52 -18.50 -12.59
C GLY A 132 -3.80 -17.47 -11.48
N ILE A 133 -4.05 -16.21 -11.84
CA ILE A 133 -4.40 -15.13 -10.92
C ILE A 133 -5.85 -15.30 -10.46
N LYS A 134 -6.07 -15.48 -9.15
CA LYS A 134 -7.37 -15.91 -8.58
C LYS A 134 -7.91 -15.00 -7.49
N ARG A 135 -7.05 -14.25 -6.80
CA ARG A 135 -7.38 -13.43 -5.63
C ARG A 135 -7.43 -11.95 -5.94
N LEU A 136 -6.78 -11.53 -7.02
CA LEU A 136 -6.76 -10.13 -7.42
C LEU A 136 -8.03 -9.74 -8.20
N PRO A 137 -8.59 -8.54 -7.96
CA PRO A 137 -9.63 -8.00 -8.80
C PRO A 137 -9.05 -7.52 -10.14
N ILE A 138 -9.84 -7.61 -11.22
CA ILE A 138 -9.50 -6.95 -12.49
C ILE A 138 -9.95 -5.49 -12.41
N LEU A 139 -8.99 -4.58 -12.33
CA LEU A 139 -9.20 -3.13 -12.32
C LEU A 139 -8.49 -2.48 -13.50
N ILE A 140 -9.09 -1.46 -14.10
CA ILE A 140 -8.65 -0.82 -15.34
C ILE A 140 -8.76 0.69 -15.19
N ASP A 141 -7.66 1.40 -15.48
CA ASP A 141 -7.61 2.85 -15.69
C ASP A 141 -7.64 3.13 -17.20
N PRO A 142 -8.84 3.23 -17.81
CA PRO A 142 -8.99 3.18 -19.27
C PRO A 142 -8.32 4.36 -20.00
N LYS A 143 -8.20 5.49 -19.31
CA LYS A 143 -7.60 6.73 -19.85
C LYS A 143 -6.21 7.01 -19.31
N ALA A 144 -5.64 6.09 -18.53
CA ALA A 144 -4.40 6.29 -17.78
C ALA A 144 -4.42 7.56 -16.90
N GLU A 145 -5.62 8.02 -16.48
CA GLU A 145 -5.77 9.30 -15.80
C GLU A 145 -5.31 9.21 -14.35
N LEU A 146 -5.70 8.13 -13.66
CA LEU A 146 -5.25 7.86 -12.30
C LEU A 146 -3.73 7.70 -12.28
N ALA A 147 -3.18 6.87 -13.17
CA ALA A 147 -1.75 6.65 -13.29
C ALA A 147 -0.98 7.96 -13.51
N ARG A 148 -1.40 8.78 -14.48
CA ARG A 148 -0.78 10.09 -14.77
C ARG A 148 -0.84 11.03 -13.57
N ARG A 149 -1.97 11.09 -12.87
CA ARG A 149 -2.17 11.98 -11.71
C ARG A 149 -1.41 11.51 -10.47
N MET A 150 -1.13 10.22 -10.39
CA MET A 150 -0.22 9.60 -9.42
C MET A 150 1.25 9.65 -9.84
N GLY A 151 1.59 10.36 -10.94
CA GLY A 151 2.97 10.50 -11.40
C GLY A 151 3.60 9.19 -11.91
N VAL A 152 2.79 8.25 -12.40
CA VAL A 152 3.28 6.99 -12.96
C VAL A 152 3.76 7.24 -14.39
N MET A 153 5.09 7.33 -14.55
CA MET A 153 5.75 7.61 -15.83
C MET A 153 6.27 6.35 -16.54
N GLY A 154 6.29 5.21 -15.84
CA GLY A 154 6.73 3.92 -16.32
C GLY A 154 6.08 2.79 -15.52
N LEU A 155 6.30 1.54 -15.92
CA LEU A 155 5.70 0.37 -15.27
C LEU A 155 6.75 -0.71 -14.95
N PRO A 156 6.53 -1.53 -13.90
CA PRO A 156 5.47 -1.35 -12.91
C PRO A 156 5.83 -0.27 -11.88
N VAL A 157 4.78 0.27 -11.25
CA VAL A 157 4.91 1.12 -10.06
C VAL A 157 3.89 0.63 -9.04
N THR A 158 4.35 0.37 -7.83
CA THR A 158 3.47 0.03 -6.71
C THR A 158 3.52 1.14 -5.67
N VAL A 159 2.36 1.60 -5.21
CA VAL A 159 2.26 2.57 -4.13
C VAL A 159 1.53 1.97 -2.94
N ILE A 160 1.97 2.35 -1.75
CA ILE A 160 1.32 1.98 -0.49
C ILE A 160 0.49 3.17 -0.03
N VAL A 161 -0.81 2.96 0.13
CA VAL A 161 -1.76 3.96 0.62
C VAL A 161 -2.19 3.58 2.03
N ASN A 162 -2.19 4.54 2.96
CA ASN A 162 -2.64 4.33 4.33
C ASN A 162 -4.18 4.34 4.44
N PRO A 163 -4.75 3.95 5.60
CA PRO A 163 -6.20 3.94 5.84
C PRO A 163 -6.91 5.29 5.61
N ASP A 164 -6.20 6.40 5.74
CA ASP A 164 -6.74 7.76 5.52
C ASP A 164 -6.77 8.16 4.04
N GLY A 165 -6.27 7.31 3.14
CA GLY A 165 -6.23 7.56 1.70
C GLY A 165 -5.05 8.43 1.26
N GLN A 166 -3.89 8.27 1.91
CA GLN A 166 -2.66 8.99 1.56
C GLN A 166 -1.58 7.99 1.13
N GLU A 167 -0.87 8.29 0.05
CA GLU A 167 0.33 7.57 -0.36
C GLU A 167 1.44 7.81 0.67
N ILE A 168 2.01 6.72 1.21
CA ILE A 168 3.07 6.74 2.23
C ILE A 168 4.37 6.13 1.72
N ALA A 169 4.32 5.29 0.69
CA ALA A 169 5.50 4.70 0.08
C ALA A 169 5.28 4.36 -1.40
N ARG A 170 6.38 4.21 -2.13
CA ARG A 170 6.39 3.89 -3.56
C ARG A 170 7.56 2.99 -3.92
N LEU A 171 7.33 2.03 -4.81
CA LEU A 171 8.34 1.18 -5.41
C LEU A 171 8.22 1.27 -6.93
N ILE A 172 9.34 1.52 -7.60
CA ILE A 172 9.45 1.52 -9.07
C ILE A 172 10.20 0.26 -9.50
N GLY A 173 9.64 -0.49 -10.46
CA GLY A 173 10.16 -1.78 -10.91
C GLY A 173 9.47 -2.98 -10.24
N GLU A 174 9.78 -4.20 -10.72
CA GLU A 174 9.17 -5.44 -10.19
C GLU A 174 9.67 -5.77 -8.79
N ALA A 175 8.87 -6.44 -7.98
CA ALA A 175 9.30 -6.99 -6.69
C ALA A 175 8.61 -8.32 -6.34
N ASN A 176 9.24 -9.15 -5.51
CA ASN A 176 8.57 -10.29 -4.90
C ASN A 176 7.71 -9.86 -3.69
N TRP A 177 6.45 -9.50 -3.96
CA TRP A 177 5.48 -9.04 -2.95
C TRP A 177 5.02 -10.14 -1.99
N SER A 178 5.15 -11.41 -2.38
CA SER A 178 4.90 -12.56 -1.52
C SER A 178 6.15 -13.03 -0.74
N GLY A 179 7.25 -12.27 -0.79
CA GLY A 179 8.48 -12.59 -0.08
C GLY A 179 8.39 -12.28 1.42
N PRO A 180 9.26 -12.88 2.26
CA PRO A 180 9.34 -12.57 3.68
C PRO A 180 9.62 -11.09 3.94
N ASP A 181 10.47 -10.46 3.13
CA ASP A 181 10.82 -9.03 3.29
C ASP A 181 9.60 -8.13 3.09
N ALA A 182 8.77 -8.41 2.07
CA ALA A 182 7.55 -7.65 1.80
C ALA A 182 6.52 -7.83 2.91
N ARG A 183 6.34 -9.07 3.39
CA ARG A 183 5.46 -9.34 4.53
C ARG A 183 5.92 -8.69 5.82
N ALA A 184 7.23 -8.66 6.09
CA ALA A 184 7.77 -7.99 7.28
C ALA A 184 7.48 -6.49 7.27
N VAL A 185 7.70 -5.83 6.13
CA VAL A 185 7.39 -4.41 5.97
C VAL A 185 5.89 -4.14 6.10
N LEU A 186 5.05 -4.90 5.39
CA LEU A 186 3.60 -4.71 5.41
C LEU A 186 2.97 -5.07 6.77
N GLY A 187 3.46 -6.12 7.42
CA GLY A 187 3.01 -6.52 8.76
C GLY A 187 3.35 -5.45 9.80
N ALA A 188 4.55 -4.88 9.73
CA ALA A 188 4.93 -3.75 10.58
C ALA A 188 4.09 -2.49 10.29
N LEU A 189 3.56 -2.34 9.06
CA LEU A 189 2.64 -1.24 8.74
C LEU A 189 1.24 -1.44 9.33
N ILE A 190 0.71 -2.66 9.23
CA ILE A 190 -0.65 -3.01 9.63
C ILE A 190 -0.76 -3.17 11.16
N GLY A 191 0.32 -3.58 11.82
CA GLY A 191 0.37 -3.87 13.25
C GLY A 191 -0.16 -5.27 13.61
N PRO A 192 0.00 -5.70 14.87
CA PRO A 192 -0.49 -7.00 15.35
C PRO A 192 -2.01 -7.07 15.17
N GLY A 193 -2.47 -8.13 14.52
CA GLY A 193 -3.84 -8.30 14.06
C GLY A 193 -4.00 -8.25 12.54
N GLY A 194 -2.91 -8.34 11.78
CA GLY A 194 -2.90 -8.65 10.35
C GLY A 194 -2.79 -10.15 10.05
N ASP A 195 -2.54 -10.97 11.08
CA ASP A 195 -2.19 -12.40 10.96
C ASP A 195 -3.30 -13.33 11.48
N ASP A 196 -4.43 -12.78 11.97
CA ASP A 196 -5.47 -13.53 12.69
C ASP A 196 -6.42 -14.32 11.75
N ALA A 197 -5.99 -14.60 10.52
CA ALA A 197 -6.74 -15.38 9.55
C ALA A 197 -5.97 -16.63 9.16
N GLY A 198 -5.87 -17.59 10.08
CA GLY A 198 -5.55 -18.97 9.68
C GLY A 198 -4.83 -19.88 10.65
N ASP A 199 -5.12 -19.86 11.96
CA ASP A 199 -4.66 -20.93 12.87
C ASP A 199 -5.69 -21.34 13.95
N ASP A 200 -6.99 -21.21 13.64
CA ASP A 200 -8.05 -21.93 14.36
C ASP A 200 -8.40 -23.21 13.61
N ALA A 201 -7.55 -24.23 13.76
CA ALA A 201 -7.88 -25.61 13.43
C ALA A 201 -7.59 -26.52 14.65
N GLY A 202 -8.43 -26.34 15.68
CA GLY A 202 -9.07 -27.42 16.42
C GLY A 202 -8.17 -28.38 17.20
N ASP A 203 -7.84 -27.98 18.43
CA ASP A 203 -7.63 -28.93 19.52
C ASP A 203 -8.95 -28.99 20.34
N GLY A 204 -9.58 -30.16 20.45
CA GLY A 204 -10.78 -30.29 21.29
C GLY A 204 -11.78 -31.39 20.92
N ALA A 205 -11.51 -32.59 21.46
CA ALA A 205 -12.47 -33.51 22.07
C ALA A 205 -13.51 -34.26 21.20
N ALA A 206 -13.32 -35.58 21.13
CA ALA A 206 -14.41 -36.53 21.32
C ALA A 206 -13.90 -37.74 22.13
N ALA A 207 -14.27 -37.78 23.41
CA ALA A 207 -14.28 -38.97 24.23
C ALA A 207 -15.75 -39.30 24.53
N GLY A 208 -16.11 -40.58 24.46
CA GLY A 208 -17.29 -41.13 25.13
C GLY A 208 -18.30 -41.85 24.24
N ASP A 209 -18.40 -43.16 24.50
CA ASP A 209 -19.62 -43.98 24.53
C ASP A 209 -19.98 -44.84 23.31
N ALA A 210 -19.67 -46.13 23.45
CA ALA A 210 -20.49 -47.24 22.96
C ALA A 210 -20.29 -48.44 23.90
N ASP A 211 -21.42 -48.96 24.38
CA ASP A 211 -21.59 -50.20 25.17
C ASP A 211 -20.96 -51.45 24.54
#